data_AF-A0A9N8DM89-F1
#
_entry.id   AF-A0A9N8DM89-F1
#
_cell.length_a   1.000
_cell.length_b   1.000
_cell.length_c   1.000
_cell.angle_alpha   90.00
_cell.angle_beta   90.00
_cell.angle_gamma   90.00
#
_symmetry.space_group_name_H-M   'P 1'
#
loop_
_entity.id
_entity.type
_entity.pdbx_description
1 polymer ?
#
loop_
_entity_poly.entity_id
_entity_poly.type
_entity_poly.pdbx_seq_one_letter_code
_entity_poly.pdbx_strand_id
1 'polypeptide(L)'
;MTKTILPSLCLLAAALLPNSEAFSVELSRRNALNKAIGTAAAGIATTVVLPEFAVAAVSEETPRVTTRMGGLLEPFQDGPRGFRILAPSGWNKFEGEVGAYDVKWQDLVDPSENVKITSSPVKSSTTSIDALGEVKAVGDSLAAKRDARLVAAEERMTDGILFYKFEFAINDGTHQLLQLCVNKGKVWSLDANSKEKRWSKRGELYQNVVGSFMPKLT
;
A
#
# COMPACT_ATOMS: atom_id res chain seq x y z
N MET A 1 -18.69 69.32 -0.62
CA MET A 1 -19.71 69.18 0.44
C MET A 1 -19.46 67.88 1.16
N THR A 2 -18.93 68.03 2.37
CA THR A 2 -18.54 67.03 3.35
C THR A 2 -19.76 66.44 4.06
N LYS A 3 -19.74 65.14 4.37
CA LYS A 3 -20.48 64.61 5.52
C LYS A 3 -19.62 63.60 6.27
N THR A 4 -19.68 63.77 7.58
CA THR A 4 -18.70 63.47 8.61
C THR A 4 -19.19 62.28 9.45
N ILE A 5 -18.29 61.32 9.69
CA ILE A 5 -17.96 60.57 10.93
C ILE A 5 -19.10 60.03 11.82
N LEU A 6 -19.02 58.72 12.13
CA LEU A 6 -18.99 58.18 13.51
C LEU A 6 -18.68 56.67 13.54
N PRO A 7 -17.59 56.23 14.20
CA PRO A 7 -17.51 54.92 14.84
C PRO A 7 -17.50 55.14 16.37
N SER A 8 -18.48 54.58 17.09
CA SER A 8 -18.51 54.65 18.55
C SER A 8 -17.87 53.41 19.17
N LEU A 9 -17.00 53.71 20.12
CA LEU A 9 -16.08 52.89 20.89
C LEU A 9 -16.76 52.12 22.04
N CYS A 10 -16.11 51.00 22.39
CA CYS A 10 -15.83 50.49 23.75
C CYS A 10 -16.97 50.21 24.76
N LEU A 11 -16.97 48.97 25.29
CA LEU A 11 -16.56 48.65 26.69
C LEU A 11 -16.48 47.11 26.80
N LEU A 12 -15.29 46.50 26.90
CA LEU A 12 -14.49 46.27 28.11
C LEU A 12 -15.23 45.49 29.21
N ALA A 13 -14.94 44.18 29.31
CA ALA A 13 -15.00 43.44 30.56
C ALA A 13 -13.88 42.40 30.57
N ALA A 14 -12.81 42.73 31.30
CA ALA A 14 -11.73 41.82 31.67
C ALA A 14 -12.00 41.31 33.09
N ALA A 15 -11.86 40.01 33.32
CA ALA A 15 -11.63 39.39 34.63
C ALA A 15 -11.03 37.99 34.40
N LEU A 16 -9.73 37.81 34.67
CA LEU A 16 -9.17 37.09 35.84
C LEU A 16 -9.31 35.56 35.70
N LEU A 17 -8.31 34.84 35.19
CA LEU A 17 -7.10 34.27 35.84
C LEU A 17 -7.13 32.74 35.65
N PRO A 18 -5.98 32.04 35.78
CA PRO A 18 -5.62 30.89 34.95
C PRO A 18 -6.08 29.59 35.59
N ASN A 19 -6.41 28.60 34.76
CA ASN A 19 -6.21 27.23 35.17
C ASN A 19 -5.62 26.42 34.02
N SER A 20 -4.43 25.93 34.30
CA SER A 20 -3.77 24.84 33.63
C SER A 20 -4.72 23.67 33.45
N GLU A 21 -4.74 23.06 32.27
CA GLU A 21 -4.72 21.61 32.15
C GLU A 21 -4.20 21.23 30.77
N ALA A 22 -2.93 20.83 30.75
CA ALA A 22 -2.31 20.16 29.65
C ALA A 22 -2.99 18.79 29.47
N PHE A 23 -3.66 18.57 28.35
CA PHE A 23 -4.04 17.22 27.93
C PHE A 23 -2.79 16.51 27.39
N SER A 24 -1.93 16.07 28.30
CA SER A 24 -0.91 15.08 28.03
C SER A 24 -1.56 13.71 28.14
N VAL A 25 -1.72 13.02 27.00
CA VAL A 25 -2.05 11.59 27.00
C VAL A 25 -0.80 10.84 27.48
N GLU A 26 -0.69 10.69 28.79
CA GLU A 26 0.33 9.85 29.42
C GLU A 26 -0.08 8.39 29.22
N LEU A 27 0.60 7.72 28.29
CA LEU A 27 0.58 6.27 28.13
C LEU A 27 1.02 5.63 29.45
N SER A 28 0.06 5.18 30.25
CA SER A 28 0.27 4.41 31.47
C SER A 28 0.92 3.06 31.14
N ARG A 29 2.26 3.06 31.05
CA ARG A 29 3.13 1.88 30.89
C ARG A 29 3.61 1.32 32.23
N ARG A 30 2.83 1.43 33.32
CA ARG A 30 3.34 1.05 34.66
C ARG A 30 2.43 0.24 35.60
N ASN A 31 1.30 -0.32 35.17
CA ASN A 31 0.50 -1.21 36.04
C ASN A 31 0.20 -2.59 35.42
N ALA A 32 1.25 -3.27 34.95
CA ALA A 32 1.19 -4.72 34.71
C ALA A 32 2.57 -5.38 34.89
N LEU A 33 3.21 -5.15 36.04
CA LEU A 33 4.39 -5.90 36.44
C LEU A 33 4.45 -5.93 37.97
N ASN A 34 3.88 -6.98 38.58
CA ASN A 34 4.32 -7.59 39.85
C ASN A 34 3.31 -8.63 40.38
N LYS A 35 3.39 -9.86 39.84
CA LYS A 35 3.07 -11.17 40.47
C LYS A 35 3.23 -12.20 39.35
N ALA A 36 4.16 -13.14 39.34
CA ALA A 36 4.73 -13.89 40.44
C ALA A 36 6.16 -14.34 40.10
N ILE A 37 7.10 -14.08 41.02
CA ILE A 37 8.29 -14.91 41.19
C ILE A 37 8.20 -15.44 42.61
N GLY A 38 7.73 -16.67 42.73
CA GLY A 38 7.97 -17.53 43.89
C GLY A 38 9.19 -18.38 43.56
N THR A 39 10.21 -18.26 44.39
CA THR A 39 11.52 -18.92 44.30
C THR A 39 11.41 -20.44 44.37
N ALA A 40 11.96 -21.15 43.39
CA ALA A 40 12.55 -22.47 43.57
C ALA A 40 13.66 -22.68 42.53
N ALA A 41 14.84 -23.06 43.03
CA ALA A 41 16.06 -23.24 42.27
C ALA A 41 15.98 -24.41 41.27
N ALA A 42 16.27 -24.15 40.00
CA ALA A 42 16.89 -25.08 39.05
C ALA A 42 17.32 -24.27 37.82
N GLY A 43 18.61 -24.31 37.49
CA GLY A 43 19.19 -23.55 36.38
C GLY A 43 18.61 -23.98 35.03
N ILE A 44 17.88 -23.08 34.39
CA ILE A 44 17.62 -23.08 32.95
C ILE A 44 17.84 -21.64 32.51
N ALA A 45 18.88 -21.40 31.71
CA ALA A 45 19.12 -20.09 31.11
C ALA A 45 18.00 -19.81 30.10
N THR A 46 16.97 -19.05 30.50
CA THR A 46 15.94 -18.57 29.60
C THR A 46 16.43 -17.27 28.96
N THR A 47 16.94 -17.40 27.74
CA THR A 47 17.19 -16.25 26.85
C THR A 47 15.87 -15.52 26.62
N VAL A 48 15.76 -14.29 27.11
CA VAL A 48 14.65 -13.38 26.81
C VAL A 48 14.75 -12.99 25.34
N VAL A 49 13.94 -13.61 24.50
CA VAL A 49 13.73 -13.18 23.10
C VAL A 49 12.83 -11.95 23.15
N LEU A 50 13.40 -10.78 22.88
CA LEU A 50 12.61 -9.59 22.56
C LEU A 50 12.01 -9.79 21.15
N PRO A 51 10.77 -9.37 20.89
CA PRO A 51 10.24 -9.39 19.53
C PRO A 51 11.02 -8.37 18.71
N GLU A 52 11.87 -8.89 17.84
CA GLU A 52 12.58 -8.13 16.83
C GLU A 52 11.52 -7.56 15.88
N PHE A 53 11.39 -6.23 15.82
CA PHE A 53 10.77 -5.61 14.66
C PHE A 53 11.71 -5.89 13.49
N ALA A 54 11.50 -7.04 12.85
CA ALA A 54 12.27 -7.49 11.70
C ALA A 54 12.02 -6.49 10.57
N VAL A 55 12.93 -5.54 10.41
CA VAL A 55 13.17 -4.93 9.11
C VAL A 55 13.72 -6.06 8.26
N ALA A 56 12.83 -6.76 7.57
CA ALA A 56 13.17 -7.87 6.70
C ALA A 56 14.28 -7.39 5.75
N ALA A 57 15.46 -7.98 5.89
CA ALA A 57 16.49 -7.80 4.90
C ALA A 57 15.93 -8.28 3.55
N VAL A 58 16.12 -7.49 2.50
CA VAL A 58 15.65 -7.70 1.11
C VAL A 58 16.08 -9.06 0.49
N SER A 59 16.79 -9.89 1.25
CA SER A 59 17.26 -11.23 0.87
C SER A 59 16.27 -12.36 1.21
N GLU A 60 15.17 -12.11 1.92
CA GLU A 60 14.17 -13.14 2.20
C GLU A 60 13.18 -13.27 1.04
N GLU A 61 13.19 -14.42 0.37
CA GLU A 61 12.28 -14.70 -0.73
C GLU A 61 10.84 -14.76 -0.21
N THR A 62 10.03 -13.78 -0.60
CA THR A 62 8.62 -13.71 -0.25
C THR A 62 7.83 -14.65 -1.15
N PRO A 63 7.08 -15.61 -0.61
CA PRO A 63 6.31 -16.54 -1.42
C PRO A 63 5.20 -15.80 -2.18
N ARG A 64 4.94 -16.25 -3.40
CA ARG A 64 3.82 -15.77 -4.21
C ARG A 64 2.49 -16.08 -3.52
N VAL A 65 1.55 -15.14 -3.58
CA VAL A 65 0.19 -15.37 -3.09
C VAL A 65 -0.54 -16.38 -3.98
N THR A 66 -1.10 -17.43 -3.36
CA THR A 66 -1.83 -18.52 -4.05
C THR A 66 -3.24 -18.76 -3.51
N THR A 67 -3.68 -18.00 -2.49
CA THR A 67 -5.03 -18.14 -1.92
C THR A 67 -6.12 -17.73 -2.91
N ARG A 68 -7.18 -18.53 -3.01
CA ARG A 68 -8.34 -18.24 -3.87
C ARG A 68 -9.46 -17.49 -3.15
N MET A 69 -9.26 -17.12 -1.88
CA MET A 69 -10.24 -16.40 -1.05
C MET A 69 -11.65 -17.00 -1.12
N GLY A 70 -11.77 -18.32 -0.94
CA GLY A 70 -13.08 -19.01 -0.99
C GLY A 70 -13.79 -18.96 -2.35
N GLY A 71 -13.07 -18.72 -3.46
CA GLY A 71 -13.62 -18.65 -4.81
C GLY A 71 -13.75 -17.23 -5.36
N LEU A 72 -13.42 -16.19 -4.57
CA LEU A 72 -13.41 -14.81 -5.04
C LEU A 72 -12.29 -14.52 -6.05
N LEU A 73 -11.26 -15.36 -6.09
CA LEU A 73 -10.15 -15.23 -7.02
C LEU A 73 -9.97 -16.49 -7.87
N GLU A 74 -9.79 -16.28 -9.17
CA GLU A 74 -9.63 -17.33 -10.17
C GLU A 74 -8.25 -17.25 -10.85
N PRO A 75 -7.58 -18.38 -11.08
CA PRO A 75 -6.30 -18.38 -11.79
C PRO A 75 -6.50 -17.95 -13.24
N PHE A 76 -5.73 -16.95 -13.65
CA PHE A 76 -5.64 -16.46 -15.01
C PHE A 76 -4.19 -16.51 -15.49
N GLN A 77 -4.00 -16.95 -16.73
CA GLN A 77 -2.72 -16.96 -17.40
C GLN A 77 -2.87 -16.44 -18.83
N ASP A 78 -1.94 -15.60 -19.25
CA ASP A 78 -1.84 -15.12 -20.62
C ASP A 78 -0.59 -15.75 -21.25
N GLY A 79 -0.82 -16.71 -22.14
CA GLY A 79 0.24 -17.41 -22.87
C GLY A 79 1.09 -16.47 -23.73
N PRO A 80 0.47 -15.71 -24.66
CA PRO A 80 1.17 -14.76 -25.53
C PRO A 80 1.99 -13.69 -24.79
N ARG A 81 1.45 -13.10 -23.72
CA ARG A 81 2.15 -12.07 -22.95
C ARG A 81 3.07 -12.65 -21.88
N GLY A 82 2.82 -13.89 -21.46
CA GLY A 82 3.71 -14.67 -20.61
C GLY A 82 3.63 -14.33 -19.12
N PHE A 83 2.43 -14.02 -18.59
CA PHE A 83 2.21 -13.74 -17.18
C PHE A 83 1.06 -14.58 -16.59
N ARG A 84 1.05 -14.71 -15.26
CA ARG A 84 -0.03 -15.33 -14.49
C ARG A 84 -0.45 -14.46 -13.31
N ILE A 85 -1.71 -14.52 -12.94
CA ILE A 85 -2.31 -13.76 -11.83
C ILE A 85 -3.54 -14.51 -11.30
N LEU A 86 -3.96 -14.23 -10.08
CA LEU A 86 -5.29 -14.55 -9.59
C LEU A 86 -6.20 -13.34 -9.85
N ALA A 87 -7.13 -13.46 -10.79
CA ALA A 87 -8.05 -12.41 -11.17
C ALA A 87 -9.32 -12.45 -10.30
N PRO A 88 -9.97 -11.30 -10.02
CA PRO A 88 -11.25 -11.29 -9.34
C PRO A 88 -12.34 -12.04 -10.13
N SER A 89 -13.03 -12.96 -9.48
CA SER A 89 -14.17 -13.68 -10.06
C SER A 89 -15.37 -12.74 -10.23
N GLY A 90 -16.14 -12.94 -11.30
CA GLY A 90 -17.33 -12.16 -11.61
C GLY A 90 -17.08 -10.74 -12.15
N TRP A 91 -15.82 -10.38 -12.43
CA TRP A 91 -15.46 -9.10 -13.03
C TRP A 91 -15.42 -9.19 -14.56
N ASN A 92 -15.77 -8.10 -15.24
CA ASN A 92 -15.65 -8.01 -16.68
C ASN A 92 -14.18 -7.89 -17.08
N LYS A 93 -13.72 -8.78 -17.96
CA LYS A 93 -12.37 -8.75 -18.53
C LYS A 93 -12.39 -8.01 -19.87
N PHE A 94 -11.46 -7.09 -20.02
CA PHE A 94 -11.18 -6.34 -21.24
C PHE A 94 -9.74 -6.57 -21.66
N GLU A 95 -9.52 -6.76 -22.96
CA GLU A 95 -8.19 -6.74 -23.55
C GLU A 95 -7.99 -5.39 -24.20
N GLY A 96 -6.85 -4.76 -23.93
CA GLY A 96 -6.54 -3.44 -24.45
C GLY A 96 -5.49 -3.48 -25.56
N GLU A 97 -5.28 -2.33 -26.15
CA GLU A 97 -4.25 -2.12 -27.16
C GLU A 97 -2.90 -1.74 -26.50
N VAL A 98 -1.83 -2.02 -27.23
CA VAL A 98 -0.46 -1.71 -26.80
C VAL A 98 -0.33 -0.22 -26.50
N GLY A 99 0.11 0.12 -25.28
CA GLY A 99 0.28 1.50 -24.83
C GLY A 99 -0.87 2.04 -23.97
N ALA A 100 -2.05 1.39 -23.95
CA ALA A 100 -3.13 1.75 -23.03
C ALA A 100 -3.19 0.81 -21.82
N TYR A 101 -3.38 -0.48 -22.07
CA TYR A 101 -3.29 -1.57 -21.09
C TYR A 101 -3.29 -2.90 -21.85
N ASP A 102 -2.70 -3.93 -21.26
CA ASP A 102 -2.74 -5.28 -21.81
C ASP A 102 -4.06 -5.96 -21.48
N VAL A 103 -4.37 -6.02 -20.19
CA VAL A 103 -5.58 -6.66 -19.67
C VAL A 103 -6.12 -5.81 -18.53
N LYS A 104 -7.44 -5.62 -18.51
CA LYS A 104 -8.15 -4.90 -17.47
C LYS A 104 -9.32 -5.75 -16.98
N TRP A 105 -9.42 -5.96 -15.68
CA TRP A 105 -10.62 -6.43 -15.01
C TRP A 105 -11.34 -5.24 -14.39
N GLN A 106 -12.67 -5.20 -14.51
CA GLN A 106 -13.50 -4.15 -13.93
C GLN A 106 -14.70 -4.77 -13.23
N ASP A 107 -15.03 -4.28 -12.04
CA ASP A 107 -16.22 -4.72 -11.32
C ASP A 107 -17.48 -4.43 -12.13
N LEU A 108 -18.41 -5.37 -12.12
CA LEU A 108 -19.72 -5.25 -12.75
C LEU A 108 -20.60 -4.22 -12.02
N VAL A 109 -20.43 -4.09 -10.70
CA VAL A 109 -21.30 -3.25 -9.86
C VAL A 109 -20.78 -1.82 -9.76
N ASP A 110 -19.47 -1.64 -9.59
CA ASP A 110 -18.84 -0.33 -9.47
C ASP A 110 -17.69 -0.16 -10.48
N PRO A 111 -17.90 0.53 -11.61
CA PRO A 111 -16.88 0.70 -12.63
C PRO A 111 -15.61 1.42 -12.15
N SER A 112 -15.65 2.12 -11.01
CA SER A 112 -14.45 2.72 -10.43
C SER A 112 -13.48 1.67 -9.90
N GLU A 113 -13.95 0.47 -9.60
CA GLU A 113 -13.15 -0.66 -9.17
C GLU A 113 -12.59 -1.43 -10.37
N ASN A 114 -11.26 -1.42 -10.49
CA ASN A 114 -10.59 -2.05 -11.62
C ASN A 114 -9.18 -2.53 -11.25
N VAL A 115 -8.73 -3.57 -11.96
CA VAL A 115 -7.36 -4.06 -11.93
C VAL A 115 -6.85 -4.03 -13.36
N LYS A 116 -5.72 -3.36 -13.59
CA LYS A 116 -5.15 -3.14 -14.92
C LYS A 116 -3.70 -3.60 -14.95
N ILE A 117 -3.34 -4.37 -15.96
CA ILE A 117 -1.97 -4.75 -16.27
C ILE A 117 -1.52 -3.97 -17.51
N THR A 118 -0.33 -3.39 -17.43
CA THR A 118 0.32 -2.73 -18.55
C THR A 118 1.77 -3.21 -18.64
N SER A 119 2.20 -3.63 -19.82
CA SER A 119 3.60 -3.90 -20.12
C SER A 119 4.15 -2.83 -21.05
N SER A 120 5.34 -2.34 -20.73
CA SER A 120 6.07 -1.36 -21.55
C SER A 120 7.50 -1.84 -21.77
N PRO A 121 8.05 -1.74 -23.00
CA PRO A 121 9.42 -2.14 -23.25
C PRO A 121 10.39 -1.23 -22.49
N VAL A 122 11.48 -1.80 -21.96
CA VAL A 122 12.57 -1.03 -21.35
C VAL A 122 13.82 -1.03 -22.20
N LYS A 123 14.67 -0.02 -21.98
CA LYS A 123 16.02 0.02 -22.55
C LYS A 123 16.79 -1.20 -22.03
N SER A 124 17.57 -1.84 -22.90
CA SER A 124 18.23 -3.13 -22.64
C SER A 124 19.16 -3.16 -21.41
N SER A 125 19.54 -1.99 -20.87
CA SER A 125 20.37 -1.87 -19.66
C SER A 125 19.61 -2.07 -18.35
N THR A 126 18.27 -2.11 -18.36
CA THR A 126 17.45 -2.24 -17.14
C THR A 126 17.01 -3.70 -16.96
N THR A 127 17.68 -4.42 -16.08
CA THR A 127 17.38 -5.84 -15.77
C THR A 127 16.47 -6.00 -14.57
N SER A 128 16.51 -5.05 -13.63
CA SER A 128 15.74 -5.06 -12.38
C SER A 128 15.11 -3.68 -12.13
N ILE A 129 14.12 -3.64 -11.24
CA ILE A 129 13.38 -2.42 -10.88
C ILE A 129 14.19 -1.49 -9.96
N ASP A 130 15.25 -2.01 -9.35
CA ASP A 130 16.23 -1.26 -8.54
C ASP A 130 16.90 -0.10 -9.28
N ALA A 131 16.98 -0.19 -10.62
CA ALA A 131 17.48 0.88 -11.48
C ALA A 131 16.62 2.15 -11.40
N LEU A 132 15.40 2.07 -10.90
CA LEU A 132 14.55 3.24 -10.63
C LEU A 132 14.96 4.00 -9.36
N GLY A 133 15.78 3.39 -8.50
CA GLY A 133 16.21 3.93 -7.21
C GLY A 133 15.46 3.31 -6.03
N GLU A 134 15.70 3.89 -4.85
CA GLU A 134 15.09 3.43 -3.60
C GLU A 134 13.55 3.42 -3.67
N VAL A 135 12.93 2.34 -3.20
CA VAL A 135 11.47 2.15 -3.25
C VAL A 135 10.71 3.36 -2.72
N LYS A 136 11.12 3.92 -1.57
CA LYS A 136 10.45 5.08 -0.99
C LYS A 136 10.55 6.32 -1.88
N ALA A 137 11.74 6.63 -2.41
CA ALA A 137 11.95 7.78 -3.28
C ALA A 137 11.15 7.67 -4.59
N VAL A 138 11.07 6.46 -5.15
CA VAL A 138 10.22 6.18 -6.32
C VAL A 138 8.75 6.37 -5.97
N GLY A 139 8.29 5.85 -4.82
CA GLY A 139 6.93 6.02 -4.32
C GLY A 139 6.55 7.50 -4.15
N ASP A 140 7.42 8.30 -3.51
CA ASP A 140 7.20 9.73 -3.31
C ASP A 140 7.10 10.49 -4.64
N SER A 141 7.96 10.17 -5.61
CA SER A 141 7.91 10.75 -6.97
C SER A 141 6.62 10.38 -7.71
N LEU A 142 6.16 9.13 -7.57
CA LEU A 142 4.91 8.66 -8.17
C LEU A 142 3.69 9.30 -7.51
N ALA A 143 3.71 9.51 -6.20
CA ALA A 143 2.66 10.18 -5.45
C ALA A 143 2.53 11.65 -5.88
N ALA A 144 3.65 12.37 -5.97
CA ALA A 144 3.68 13.78 -6.39
C ALA A 144 3.09 13.99 -7.79
N LYS A 145 3.39 13.10 -8.75
CA LYS A 145 2.83 13.16 -10.12
C LYS A 145 1.32 12.95 -10.19
N ARG A 146 0.75 12.30 -9.18
CA ARG A 146 -0.68 11.94 -9.12
C ARG A 146 -1.50 12.84 -8.20
N ASP A 147 -0.86 13.83 -7.55
CA ASP A 147 -1.46 14.58 -6.44
C ASP A 147 -2.08 13.63 -5.40
N ALA A 148 -1.28 12.64 -4.98
CA ALA A 148 -1.69 11.57 -4.09
C ALA A 148 -0.80 11.51 -2.86
N ARG A 149 -1.30 10.92 -1.78
CA ARG A 149 -0.53 10.59 -0.57
C ARG A 149 0.00 9.16 -0.67
N LEU A 150 1.31 8.99 -0.50
CA LEU A 150 1.91 7.67 -0.32
C LEU A 150 1.53 7.11 1.07
N VAL A 151 0.84 5.98 1.09
CA VAL A 151 0.41 5.28 2.31
C VAL A 151 1.44 4.25 2.73
N ALA A 152 1.91 3.44 1.78
CA ALA A 152 2.92 2.41 1.99
C ALA A 152 3.80 2.25 0.75
N ALA A 153 5.05 1.88 0.98
CA ALA A 153 6.02 1.52 -0.04
C ALA A 153 6.77 0.28 0.45
N GLU A 154 6.66 -0.81 -0.27
CA GLU A 154 7.21 -2.11 0.10
C GLU A 154 7.95 -2.71 -1.09
N GLU A 155 8.98 -3.47 -0.79
CA GLU A 155 9.68 -4.29 -1.77
C GLU A 155 9.48 -5.76 -1.43
N ARG A 156 9.39 -6.59 -2.47
CA ARG A 156 9.35 -8.04 -2.32
C ARG A 156 10.21 -8.70 -3.38
N MET A 157 10.93 -9.73 -2.98
CA MET A 157 11.66 -10.62 -3.89
C MET A 157 10.88 -11.92 -4.01
N THR A 158 10.51 -12.33 -5.21
CA THR A 158 9.79 -13.61 -5.43
C THR A 158 10.31 -14.27 -6.69
N ASP A 159 10.77 -15.51 -6.59
CA ASP A 159 11.37 -16.28 -7.68
C ASP A 159 12.51 -15.52 -8.41
N GLY A 160 13.32 -14.79 -7.65
CA GLY A 160 14.43 -13.97 -8.17
C GLY A 160 14.00 -12.70 -8.93
N ILE A 161 12.73 -12.29 -8.83
CA ILE A 161 12.22 -11.04 -9.42
C ILE A 161 11.91 -10.06 -8.29
N LEU A 162 12.48 -8.86 -8.38
CA LEU A 162 12.21 -7.75 -7.47
C LEU A 162 10.93 -7.02 -7.90
N PHE A 163 10.02 -6.85 -6.96
CA PHE A 163 8.80 -6.07 -7.14
C PHE A 163 8.77 -4.92 -6.15
N TYR A 164 8.36 -3.75 -6.64
CA TYR A 164 7.98 -2.62 -5.81
C TYR A 164 6.48 -2.53 -5.74
N LYS A 165 5.95 -2.38 -4.53
CA LYS A 165 4.53 -2.23 -4.25
C LYS A 165 4.30 -0.90 -3.54
N PHE A 166 3.34 -0.14 -4.04
CA PHE A 166 2.98 1.17 -3.54
C PHE A 166 1.49 1.22 -3.26
N GLU A 167 1.14 1.83 -2.14
CA GLU A 167 -0.23 2.12 -1.77
C GLU A 167 -0.41 3.63 -1.75
N PHE A 168 -1.39 4.14 -2.51
CA PHE A 168 -1.69 5.55 -2.64
C PHE A 168 -3.12 5.85 -2.23
N ALA A 169 -3.30 6.94 -1.49
CA ALA A 169 -4.58 7.58 -1.28
C ALA A 169 -4.64 8.84 -2.15
N ILE A 170 -5.46 8.81 -3.19
CA ILE A 170 -5.64 9.92 -4.15
C ILE A 170 -6.73 10.86 -3.63
N ASN A 171 -6.55 12.17 -3.84
CA ASN A 171 -7.44 13.22 -3.31
C ASN A 171 -8.91 13.08 -3.75
N ASP A 172 -9.21 12.36 -4.83
CA ASP A 172 -10.57 12.07 -5.31
C ASP A 172 -11.27 10.92 -4.55
N GLY A 173 -10.65 10.43 -3.46
CA GLY A 173 -11.13 9.33 -2.64
C GLY A 173 -10.86 7.94 -3.25
N THR A 174 -9.99 7.86 -4.26
CA THR A 174 -9.52 6.60 -4.83
C THR A 174 -8.32 6.07 -4.05
N HIS A 175 -8.41 4.82 -3.64
CA HIS A 175 -7.33 4.03 -3.10
C HIS A 175 -6.71 3.22 -4.23
N GLN A 176 -5.40 3.41 -4.47
CA GLN A 176 -4.67 2.75 -5.54
C GLN A 176 -3.54 1.89 -4.97
N LEU A 177 -3.54 0.61 -5.34
CA LEU A 177 -2.41 -0.30 -5.13
C LEU A 177 -1.69 -0.49 -6.47
N LEU A 178 -0.44 -0.06 -6.52
CA LEU A 178 0.43 -0.15 -7.70
C LEU A 178 1.56 -1.13 -7.42
N GLN A 179 1.79 -2.08 -8.33
CA GLN A 179 2.98 -2.92 -8.30
C GLN A 179 3.76 -2.82 -9.60
N LEU A 180 5.07 -2.64 -9.47
CA LEU A 180 6.02 -2.53 -10.57
C LEU A 180 7.05 -3.65 -10.48
N CYS A 181 7.42 -4.22 -11.62
CA CYS A 181 8.59 -5.10 -11.74
C CYS A 181 9.17 -5.08 -13.14
N VAL A 182 10.42 -5.49 -13.28
CA VAL A 182 11.08 -5.67 -14.58
C VAL A 182 11.27 -7.16 -14.83
N ASN A 183 10.84 -7.64 -16.00
CA ASN A 183 11.17 -8.98 -16.46
C ASN A 183 11.09 -9.08 -17.99
N LYS A 184 11.93 -9.91 -18.61
CA LYS A 184 11.98 -10.16 -20.06
C LYS A 184 12.08 -8.87 -20.90
N GLY A 185 12.84 -7.89 -20.43
CA GLY A 185 13.00 -6.60 -21.13
C GLY A 185 11.75 -5.72 -21.14
N LYS A 186 10.79 -5.98 -20.24
CA LYS A 186 9.58 -5.17 -20.06
C LYS A 186 9.44 -4.73 -18.61
N VAL A 187 8.95 -3.52 -18.40
CA VAL A 187 8.35 -3.10 -17.12
C VAL A 187 6.89 -3.52 -17.13
N TRP A 188 6.51 -4.23 -16.09
CA TRP A 188 5.13 -4.58 -15.80
C TRP A 188 4.62 -3.63 -14.72
N SER A 189 3.49 -2.99 -15.02
CA SER A 189 2.72 -2.18 -14.09
C SER A 189 1.38 -2.86 -13.84
N LEU A 190 1.06 -3.06 -12.57
CA LEU A 190 -0.22 -3.59 -12.14
C LEU A 190 -0.89 -2.56 -11.24
N ASP A 191 -1.97 -1.97 -11.71
CA ASP A 191 -2.73 -0.92 -11.05
C ASP A 191 -4.08 -1.49 -10.59
N ALA A 192 -4.31 -1.56 -9.28
CA ALA A 192 -5.58 -1.92 -8.69
C ALA A 192 -6.18 -0.70 -8.00
N ASN A 193 -7.38 -0.29 -8.43
CA ASN A 193 -8.05 0.91 -7.97
C ASN A 193 -9.37 0.55 -7.30
N SER A 194 -9.67 1.20 -6.18
CA SER A 194 -10.95 1.11 -5.47
C SER A 194 -11.30 2.44 -4.82
N LYS A 195 -12.56 2.64 -4.42
CA LYS A 195 -12.93 3.78 -3.57
C LYS A 195 -12.61 3.48 -2.12
N GLU A 196 -12.13 4.48 -1.39
CA GLU A 196 -11.74 4.36 0.03
C GLU A 196 -12.85 3.74 0.90
N LYS A 197 -14.11 4.09 0.61
CA LYS A 197 -15.29 3.55 1.31
C LYS A 197 -15.41 2.01 1.24
N ARG A 198 -14.90 1.39 0.17
CA ARG A 198 -14.95 -0.05 -0.06
C ARG A 198 -13.63 -0.75 0.21
N TRP A 199 -12.53 0.00 0.29
CA TRP A 199 -11.19 -0.53 0.58
C TRP A 199 -11.15 -1.38 1.84
N SER A 200 -11.82 -0.96 2.93
CA SER A 200 -11.87 -1.73 4.18
C SER A 200 -12.41 -3.15 4.05
N LYS A 201 -13.22 -3.43 3.02
CA LYS A 201 -13.80 -4.77 2.76
C LYS A 201 -13.11 -5.52 1.62
N ARG A 202 -12.44 -4.79 0.71
CA ARG A 202 -11.86 -5.36 -0.52
C ARG A 202 -10.34 -5.25 -0.59
N GLY A 203 -9.69 -4.58 0.36
CA GLY A 203 -8.25 -4.38 0.40
C GLY A 203 -7.48 -5.69 0.34
N GLU A 204 -7.92 -6.71 1.08
CA GLU A 204 -7.32 -8.04 1.05
C GLU A 204 -7.43 -8.69 -0.35
N LEU A 205 -8.56 -8.51 -1.04
CA LEU A 205 -8.75 -8.97 -2.41
C LEU A 205 -7.70 -8.34 -3.34
N TYR A 206 -7.51 -7.02 -3.25
CA TYR A 206 -6.52 -6.32 -4.07
C TYR A 206 -5.08 -6.71 -3.74
N GLN A 207 -4.73 -6.84 -2.46
CA GLN A 207 -3.42 -7.32 -2.03
C GLN A 207 -3.14 -8.73 -2.54
N ASN A 208 -4.14 -9.63 -2.52
CA ASN A 208 -4.00 -10.98 -3.03
C ASN A 208 -3.88 -11.03 -4.56
N VAL A 209 -4.66 -10.23 -5.29
CA VAL A 209 -4.53 -10.09 -6.74
C VAL A 209 -3.13 -9.61 -7.09
N VAL A 210 -2.67 -8.53 -6.47
CA VAL A 210 -1.35 -7.92 -6.73
C VAL A 210 -0.20 -8.85 -6.33
N GLY A 211 -0.26 -9.47 -5.16
CA GLY A 211 0.75 -10.42 -4.66
C GLY A 211 0.78 -11.75 -5.41
N SER A 212 -0.27 -12.08 -6.16
CA SER A 212 -0.32 -13.28 -6.99
C SER A 212 0.25 -13.08 -8.40
N PHE A 213 0.51 -11.83 -8.79
CA PHE A 213 1.03 -11.54 -10.13
C PHE A 213 2.47 -12.04 -10.30
N MET A 214 2.72 -12.68 -11.43
CA MET A 214 4.03 -13.17 -11.81
C MET A 214 4.25 -13.00 -13.32
N PRO A 215 5.28 -12.25 -13.77
CA PRO A 215 5.56 -11.99 -15.20
C PRO A 215 6.30 -13.17 -15.87
N LYS A 216 5.95 -14.39 -15.49
CA LYS A 216 6.41 -15.66 -16.08
C LYS A 216 5.35 -16.74 -15.84
N LEU A 217 5.32 -17.74 -16.71
CA LEU A 217 4.37 -18.86 -16.62
C LEU A 217 4.90 -20.05 -15.81
N THR A 218 6.19 -20.06 -15.49
CA THR A 218 6.91 -21.14 -14.80
C THR A 218 7.11 -20.77 -13.33
#